data_AF-A0A832CN88-F1
#
_entry.id   AF-A0A832CN88-F1
#
_cell.length_a   1.000
_cell.length_b   1.000
_cell.length_c   1.000
_cell.angle_alpha   90.00
_cell.angle_beta   90.00
_cell.angle_gamma   90.00
#
_symmetry.space_group_name_H-M   'P 1'
#
loop_
_entity.id
_entity.type
_entity.pdbx_description
1 polymer ?
#
loop_
_entity_poly.entity_id
_entity_poly.type
_entity_poly.pdbx_seq_one_letter_code
_entity_poly.pdbx_strand_id
1 'polypeptide(L)'
;QRFLEFTEAAGLRYAGSAVAGENLWLPSPAGAARPVYLAPRAQLDGSLVAPDARAEDRRAPMLIVGIQGMSDFYPRLIAANLTCQGQPARAALVPLDLLTPRRDSNPVHLAALLDDPAPRARLAARLRQLILPGERVGLPAILGLRAHAAALADLRRQIDAPVFEIPTLPPSVPGMRLYAALHRRLQAVGVRVELNMAVIGFHAEGGRVACIETEGSARPLRHYARGFIIATGGLLGGGIDSDHSGRTWETVLNLPLSCPPERSQWFRPRFLDPEGHPIFRHGVPVNRNMQPVNEAGEPVYANVWAVGSLLAYADPVRERSLQGLAIGTAVAAAEAAIEACGAGTPASRRPEGRDEDE
;
A
#
# COMPACT_ATOMS: atom_id res chain seq x y z
N GLN A 1 3.21 -6.62 14.97
CA GLN A 1 3.31 -5.71 16.13
C GLN A 1 3.98 -4.37 15.79
N ARG A 2 5.26 -4.33 15.36
CA ARG A 2 5.98 -3.07 15.01
C ARG A 2 5.22 -2.10 14.11
N PHE A 3 4.51 -2.60 13.10
CA PHE A 3 3.68 -1.77 12.21
C PHE A 3 2.53 -1.07 12.96
N LEU A 4 1.87 -1.75 13.89
CA LEU A 4 0.78 -1.18 14.68
C LEU A 4 1.29 -0.09 15.62
N GLU A 5 2.41 -0.34 16.30
CA GLU A 5 3.07 0.64 17.17
C GLU A 5 3.47 1.90 16.39
N PHE A 6 4.08 1.73 15.21
CA PHE A 6 4.45 2.84 14.34
C PHE A 6 3.22 3.65 13.91
N THR A 7 2.17 2.99 13.42
CA THR A 7 0.97 3.68 12.92
C THR A 7 0.18 4.37 14.03
N GLU A 8 0.15 3.81 15.24
CA GLU A 8 -0.39 4.47 16.44
C GLU A 8 0.37 5.78 16.72
N ALA A 9 1.70 5.70 16.82
CA ALA A 9 2.55 6.87 17.07
C ALA A 9 2.44 7.94 15.97
N ALA A 10 2.15 7.52 14.74
CA ALA A 10 1.95 8.42 13.61
C ALA A 10 0.53 9.04 13.54
N GLY A 11 -0.36 8.71 14.48
CA GLY A 11 -1.76 9.16 14.46
C GLY A 11 -2.60 8.52 13.35
N LEU A 12 -2.16 7.38 12.83
CA LEU A 12 -2.81 6.61 11.76
C LEU A 12 -3.21 5.22 12.25
N ARG A 13 -3.65 5.07 13.49
CA ARG A 13 -3.98 3.77 14.12
C ARG A 13 -4.60 2.75 13.16
N TYR A 14 -3.99 1.56 13.07
CA TYR A 14 -4.55 0.40 12.38
C TYR A 14 -5.09 -0.62 13.40
N ALA A 15 -6.05 -1.43 12.99
CA ALA A 15 -6.45 -2.63 13.72
C ALA A 15 -6.98 -3.72 12.78
N GLY A 16 -7.02 -4.96 13.27
CA GLY A 16 -7.58 -6.11 12.58
C GLY A 16 -8.86 -6.63 13.23
N SER A 17 -9.21 -7.89 12.93
CA SER A 17 -10.32 -8.58 13.60
C SER A 17 -10.05 -8.67 15.11
N ALA A 18 -11.13 -8.75 15.89
CA ALA A 18 -11.06 -9.06 17.32
C ALA A 18 -10.56 -10.49 17.57
N VAL A 19 -10.81 -11.40 16.63
CA VAL A 19 -10.31 -12.78 16.66
C VAL A 19 -8.99 -12.85 15.91
N ALA A 20 -7.94 -13.30 16.60
CA ALA A 20 -6.61 -13.42 16.02
C ALA A 20 -6.61 -14.41 14.84
N GLY A 21 -6.02 -14.00 13.72
CA GLY A 21 -5.93 -14.81 12.50
C GLY A 21 -7.10 -14.62 11.53
N GLU A 22 -8.19 -13.99 11.95
CA GLU A 22 -9.32 -13.69 11.07
C GLU A 22 -9.17 -12.35 10.33
N ASN A 23 -9.85 -12.24 9.21
CA ASN A 23 -9.97 -10.99 8.45
C ASN A 23 -11.22 -10.22 8.85
N LEU A 24 -11.11 -8.89 8.85
CA LEU A 24 -12.27 -8.02 8.75
C LEU A 24 -12.86 -8.14 7.33
N TRP A 25 -14.16 -7.92 7.20
CA TRP A 25 -14.79 -7.72 5.88
C TRP A 25 -15.13 -6.25 5.72
N LEU A 26 -14.53 -5.57 4.74
CA LEU A 26 -14.75 -4.14 4.49
C LEU A 26 -15.33 -3.90 3.09
N PRO A 27 -16.20 -2.89 2.92
CA PRO A 27 -16.72 -2.53 1.62
C PRO A 27 -15.62 -1.94 0.74
N SER A 28 -15.56 -2.41 -0.50
CA SER A 28 -14.80 -1.76 -1.58
C SER A 28 -15.61 -0.59 -2.18
N PRO A 29 -14.99 0.28 -3.01
CA PRO A 29 -15.73 1.32 -3.73
C PRO A 29 -16.74 0.79 -4.77
N ALA A 30 -16.74 -0.52 -5.04
CA ALA A 30 -17.80 -1.21 -5.79
C ALA A 30 -18.88 -1.82 -4.89
N GLY A 31 -18.83 -1.61 -3.56
CA GLY A 31 -19.75 -2.23 -2.59
C GLY A 31 -19.52 -3.72 -2.35
N ALA A 32 -18.50 -4.34 -2.93
CA ALA A 32 -18.16 -5.74 -2.67
C ALA A 32 -17.39 -5.90 -1.34
N ALA A 33 -17.71 -6.95 -0.58
CA ALA A 33 -16.97 -7.32 0.62
C ALA A 33 -15.54 -7.76 0.30
N ARG A 34 -14.55 -7.17 0.98
CA ARG A 34 -13.13 -7.50 0.85
C ARG A 34 -12.57 -7.94 2.20
N PRO A 35 -11.82 -9.06 2.27
CA PRO A 35 -11.10 -9.47 3.46
C PRO A 35 -9.93 -8.51 3.67
N VAL A 36 -9.76 -8.05 4.90
CA VAL A 36 -8.71 -7.12 5.29
C VAL A 36 -8.16 -7.53 6.65
N TYR A 37 -6.87 -7.85 6.68
CA TYR A 37 -6.22 -8.27 7.92
C TYR A 37 -5.99 -7.10 8.88
N LEU A 38 -5.53 -5.95 8.36
CA LEU A 38 -5.35 -4.70 9.09
C LEU A 38 -5.88 -3.53 8.27
N ALA A 39 -6.69 -2.68 8.89
CA ALA A 39 -7.25 -1.48 8.26
C ALA A 39 -7.03 -0.24 9.15
N PRO A 40 -6.97 0.98 8.56
CA PRO A 40 -7.01 2.22 9.33
C PRO A 40 -8.25 2.26 10.22
N ARG A 41 -8.15 2.88 11.41
CA ARG A 41 -9.27 3.05 12.35
C ARG A 41 -10.50 3.64 11.70
N ALA A 42 -10.29 4.55 10.75
CA ALA A 42 -11.31 5.20 9.95
C ALA A 42 -12.13 4.25 9.09
N GLN A 43 -11.72 3.00 8.86
CA GLN A 43 -12.47 2.04 8.05
C GLN A 43 -13.20 1.00 8.90
N LEU A 44 -12.81 0.81 10.17
CA LEU A 44 -13.28 -0.30 11.00
C LEU A 44 -14.79 -0.26 11.27
N ASP A 45 -15.37 0.93 11.44
CA ASP A 45 -16.82 1.05 11.64
C ASP A 45 -17.60 0.69 10.36
N GLY A 46 -16.89 0.49 9.23
CA GLY A 46 -17.38 -0.06 7.97
C GLY A 46 -17.37 -1.59 7.90
N SER A 47 -16.94 -2.30 8.96
CA SER A 47 -16.96 -3.77 9.00
C SER A 47 -18.32 -4.31 8.60
N LEU A 48 -18.33 -5.27 7.70
CA LEU A 48 -19.48 -6.03 7.27
C LEU A 48 -19.60 -7.27 8.17
N VAL A 49 -20.78 -7.88 8.13
CA VAL A 49 -20.95 -9.26 8.61
C VAL A 49 -20.31 -10.18 7.59
N ALA A 50 -19.56 -11.18 8.04
CA ALA A 50 -18.96 -12.16 7.13
C ALA A 50 -20.07 -12.88 6.32
N PRO A 51 -19.81 -13.31 5.07
CA PRO A 51 -20.84 -13.95 4.23
C PRO A 51 -21.46 -15.21 4.85
N ASP A 52 -20.76 -15.84 5.79
CA ASP A 52 -21.10 -17.07 6.51
C ASP A 52 -21.54 -16.85 7.97
N ALA A 53 -21.67 -15.60 8.42
CA ALA A 53 -22.03 -15.30 9.81
C ALA A 53 -23.52 -15.53 10.12
N ARG A 54 -23.84 -15.64 11.41
CA ARG A 54 -25.18 -15.98 11.89
C ARG A 54 -26.10 -14.76 11.82
N ALA A 55 -27.43 -15.00 11.81
CA ALA A 55 -28.43 -13.93 11.74
C ALA A 55 -28.37 -12.92 12.92
N GLU A 56 -27.76 -13.34 14.03
CA GLU A 56 -27.55 -12.58 15.27
C GLU A 56 -26.43 -11.53 15.14
N ASP A 57 -25.54 -11.67 14.15
CA ASP A 57 -24.39 -10.80 13.90
C ASP A 57 -24.77 -9.50 13.18
N ARG A 58 -26.07 -9.21 13.04
CA ARG A 58 -26.61 -8.16 12.19
C ARG A 58 -26.11 -6.78 12.63
N ARG A 59 -25.24 -6.18 11.81
CA ARG A 59 -24.72 -4.84 12.06
C ARG A 59 -25.75 -3.77 11.72
N ALA A 60 -25.54 -2.60 12.33
CA ALA A 60 -26.34 -1.41 12.13
C ALA A 60 -26.36 -0.96 10.64
N PRO A 61 -27.49 -0.40 10.16
CA PRO A 61 -27.65 0.02 8.77
C PRO A 61 -26.63 1.09 8.36
N MET A 62 -26.30 1.13 7.08
CA MET A 62 -25.33 2.06 6.52
C MET A 62 -25.97 3.16 5.69
N LEU A 63 -25.55 4.39 5.92
CA LEU A 63 -25.74 5.50 5.00
C LEU A 63 -24.44 5.73 4.22
N ILE A 64 -24.43 5.39 2.93
CA ILE A 64 -23.30 5.64 2.03
C ILE A 64 -23.47 7.03 1.39
N VAL A 65 -22.57 7.95 1.70
CA VAL A 65 -22.63 9.33 1.24
C VAL A 65 -21.50 9.61 0.26
N GLY A 66 -21.86 9.98 -0.96
CA GLY A 66 -20.92 10.50 -1.94
C GLY A 66 -20.96 12.03 -2.02
N ILE A 67 -19.91 12.63 -2.55
CA ILE A 67 -19.91 14.04 -2.95
C ILE A 67 -20.26 14.10 -4.44
N GLN A 68 -21.21 14.97 -4.80
CA GLN A 68 -21.63 15.12 -6.19
C GLN A 68 -20.45 15.55 -7.07
N GLY A 69 -20.34 14.94 -8.26
CA GLY A 69 -19.25 15.23 -9.21
C GLY A 69 -17.99 14.37 -9.02
N MET A 70 -17.93 13.51 -8.01
CA MET A 70 -16.88 12.50 -7.92
C MET A 70 -17.04 11.44 -9.02
N SER A 71 -15.95 11.11 -9.71
CA SER A 71 -15.92 10.14 -10.82
C SER A 71 -15.64 8.70 -10.38
N ASP A 72 -15.25 8.48 -9.14
CA ASP A 72 -14.74 7.21 -8.62
C ASP A 72 -15.46 6.73 -7.35
N PHE A 73 -16.56 7.38 -6.97
CA PHE A 73 -17.35 7.02 -5.81
C PHE A 73 -18.87 7.12 -6.08
N TYR A 74 -19.51 5.97 -6.25
CA TYR A 74 -20.91 5.86 -6.66
C TYR A 74 -21.77 5.34 -5.51
N PRO A 75 -22.30 6.20 -4.62
CA PRO A 75 -22.93 5.75 -3.37
C PRO A 75 -24.16 4.87 -3.59
N ARG A 76 -24.95 5.13 -4.65
CA ARG A 76 -26.11 4.29 -5.02
C ARG A 76 -25.70 2.88 -5.43
N LEU A 77 -24.62 2.74 -6.21
CA LEU A 77 -24.08 1.44 -6.61
C LEU A 77 -23.55 0.67 -5.40
N ILE A 78 -22.78 1.35 -4.54
CA ILE A 78 -22.22 0.76 -3.31
C ILE A 78 -23.36 0.26 -2.41
N ALA A 79 -24.37 1.09 -2.14
CA ALA A 79 -25.50 0.71 -1.30
C ALA A 79 -26.33 -0.44 -1.89
N ALA A 80 -26.57 -0.44 -3.21
CA ALA A 80 -27.28 -1.51 -3.89
C ALA A 80 -26.52 -2.84 -3.77
N ASN A 81 -25.21 -2.85 -4.05
CA ASN A 81 -24.39 -4.05 -3.95
C ASN A 81 -24.28 -4.56 -2.52
N LEU A 82 -24.16 -3.67 -1.53
CA LEU A 82 -24.20 -4.04 -0.11
C LEU A 82 -25.53 -4.69 0.27
N THR A 83 -26.65 -4.12 -0.20
CA THR A 83 -28.00 -4.67 0.03
C THR A 83 -28.15 -6.06 -0.60
N CYS A 84 -27.65 -6.27 -1.82
CA CYS A 84 -27.61 -7.58 -2.45
C CYS A 84 -26.79 -8.62 -1.67
N GLN A 85 -25.82 -8.18 -0.87
CA GLN A 85 -25.01 -9.01 0.03
C GLN A 85 -25.62 -9.12 1.45
N GLY A 86 -26.88 -8.73 1.64
CA GLY A 86 -27.58 -8.81 2.92
C GLY A 86 -27.18 -7.72 3.94
N GLN A 87 -26.41 -6.71 3.52
CA GLN A 87 -26.02 -5.58 4.37
C GLN A 87 -26.99 -4.41 4.16
N PRO A 88 -27.81 -4.03 5.16
CA PRO A 88 -28.75 -2.92 4.99
C PRO A 88 -28.00 -1.61 4.71
N ALA A 89 -28.21 -1.04 3.52
CA ALA A 89 -27.55 0.19 3.12
C ALA A 89 -28.45 1.06 2.26
N ARG A 90 -28.33 2.38 2.40
CA ARG A 90 -28.91 3.36 1.48
C ARG A 90 -27.88 4.41 1.10
N ALA A 91 -28.20 5.17 0.07
CA ALA A 91 -27.30 6.16 -0.50
C ALA A 91 -27.82 7.59 -0.34
N ALA A 92 -26.90 8.53 -0.17
CA ALA A 92 -27.16 9.96 -0.33
C ALA A 92 -26.02 10.65 -1.10
N LEU A 93 -26.33 11.82 -1.65
CA LEU A 93 -25.35 12.69 -2.28
C LEU A 93 -25.35 14.05 -1.58
N VAL A 94 -24.14 14.58 -1.36
CA VAL A 94 -23.91 15.93 -0.86
C VAL A 94 -23.41 16.80 -2.03
N PRO A 95 -24.04 17.96 -2.29
CA PRO A 95 -23.56 18.90 -3.29
C PRO A 95 -22.11 19.34 -3.04
N LEU A 96 -21.28 19.42 -4.08
CA LEU A 96 -19.87 19.81 -3.96
C LEU A 96 -19.70 21.29 -3.57
N ASP A 97 -20.59 22.15 -4.07
CA ASP A 97 -20.63 23.59 -3.81
C ASP A 97 -20.85 23.94 -2.33
N LEU A 98 -21.44 23.02 -1.55
CA LEU A 98 -21.49 23.10 -0.09
C LEU A 98 -20.08 23.15 0.53
N LEU A 99 -19.11 22.47 -0.08
CA LEU A 99 -17.77 22.30 0.46
C LEU A 99 -16.79 23.31 -0.14
N THR A 100 -16.87 23.51 -1.47
CA THR A 100 -15.88 24.26 -2.25
C THR A 100 -16.51 24.89 -3.50
N PRO A 101 -16.06 26.07 -3.94
CA PRO A 101 -16.52 26.68 -5.20
C PRO A 101 -15.98 25.97 -6.46
N ARG A 102 -15.12 24.96 -6.31
CA ARG A 102 -14.60 24.17 -7.45
C ARG A 102 -15.73 23.42 -8.15
N ARG A 103 -15.64 23.29 -9.47
CA ARG A 103 -16.60 22.53 -10.27
C ARG A 103 -16.31 21.03 -10.27
N ASP A 104 -15.07 20.65 -9.96
CA ASP A 104 -14.58 19.29 -9.88
C ASP A 104 -13.65 19.12 -8.67
N SER A 105 -13.63 17.92 -8.09
CA SER A 105 -12.70 17.57 -7.02
C SER A 105 -12.51 16.07 -6.96
N ASN A 106 -11.25 15.64 -6.95
CA ASN A 106 -10.89 14.25 -6.69
C ASN A 106 -10.81 14.00 -5.16
N PRO A 107 -10.70 12.74 -4.71
CA PRO A 107 -10.60 12.41 -3.30
C PRO A 107 -9.47 13.14 -2.56
N VAL A 108 -8.32 13.36 -3.21
CA VAL A 108 -7.16 14.05 -2.60
C VAL A 108 -7.47 15.53 -2.35
N HIS A 109 -8.12 16.20 -3.29
CA HIS A 109 -8.56 17.59 -3.13
C HIS A 109 -9.56 17.72 -1.98
N LEU A 110 -10.53 16.80 -1.88
CA LEU A 110 -11.49 16.77 -0.79
C LEU A 110 -10.83 16.46 0.56
N ALA A 111 -9.86 15.53 0.58
CA ALA A 111 -9.09 15.22 1.77
C ALA A 111 -8.33 16.42 2.30
N ALA A 112 -7.62 17.13 1.43
CA ALA A 112 -6.90 18.36 1.79
C ALA A 112 -7.88 19.47 2.24
N LEU A 113 -9.03 19.60 1.58
CA LEU A 113 -10.06 20.55 1.98
C LEU A 113 -10.60 20.27 3.39
N LEU A 114 -10.83 19.00 3.73
CA LEU A 114 -11.40 18.60 5.02
C LEU A 114 -10.37 18.52 6.17
N ASP A 115 -9.10 18.90 5.91
CA ASP A 115 -8.19 19.30 6.99
C ASP A 115 -8.72 20.56 7.70
N ASP A 116 -9.36 21.49 6.97
CA ASP A 116 -9.96 22.72 7.52
C ASP A 116 -11.29 22.43 8.26
N PRO A 117 -11.46 22.91 9.51
CA PRO A 117 -12.71 22.81 10.26
C PRO A 117 -13.96 23.38 9.56
N ALA A 118 -13.84 24.47 8.79
CA ALA A 118 -14.99 25.16 8.21
C ALA A 118 -15.77 24.33 7.17
N PRO A 119 -15.15 23.79 6.09
CA PRO A 119 -15.83 22.88 5.16
C PRO A 119 -16.29 21.60 5.86
N ARG A 120 -15.54 21.12 6.86
CA ARG A 120 -15.92 19.95 7.65
C ARG A 120 -17.18 20.16 8.47
N ALA A 121 -17.37 21.34 9.06
CA ALA A 121 -18.58 21.71 9.78
C ALA A 121 -19.80 21.80 8.84
N ARG A 122 -19.62 22.31 7.62
CA ARG A 122 -20.68 22.31 6.59
C ARG A 122 -21.09 20.89 6.19
N LEU A 123 -20.11 20.01 5.98
CA LEU A 123 -20.36 18.59 5.73
C LEU A 123 -21.13 17.96 6.90
N ALA A 124 -20.69 18.17 8.14
CA ALA A 124 -21.34 17.61 9.32
C ALA A 124 -22.81 18.07 9.46
N ALA A 125 -23.07 19.36 9.26
CA ALA A 125 -24.43 19.91 9.30
C ALA A 125 -25.34 19.25 8.26
N ARG A 126 -24.82 19.01 7.04
CA ARG A 126 -25.59 18.32 6.00
C ARG A 126 -25.80 16.84 6.32
N LEU A 127 -24.79 16.15 6.85
CA LEU A 127 -24.89 14.75 7.24
C LEU A 127 -25.95 14.53 8.32
N ARG A 128 -26.02 15.40 9.35
CA ARG A 128 -27.05 15.30 10.41
C ARG A 128 -28.49 15.31 9.89
N GLN A 129 -28.75 16.03 8.80
CA GLN A 129 -30.08 16.06 8.17
C GLN A 129 -30.39 14.78 7.39
N LEU A 130 -29.37 14.02 7.02
CA LEU A 130 -29.48 12.83 6.20
C LEU A 130 -29.54 11.56 7.03
N ILE A 131 -28.87 11.51 8.19
CA ILE A 131 -28.73 10.32 9.05
C ILE A 131 -30.06 9.93 9.68
N LEU A 132 -30.37 8.64 9.68
CA LEU A 132 -31.46 8.04 10.45
C LEU A 132 -30.93 7.40 11.74
N PRO A 133 -31.76 7.28 12.80
CA PRO A 133 -31.35 6.66 14.05
C PRO A 133 -30.72 5.28 13.85
N GLY A 134 -29.56 5.07 14.48
CA GLY A 134 -28.82 3.81 14.42
C GLY A 134 -27.97 3.61 13.16
N GLU A 135 -27.94 4.54 12.21
CA GLU A 135 -27.08 4.40 11.04
C GLU A 135 -25.61 4.72 11.33
N ARG A 136 -24.74 4.03 10.60
CA ARG A 136 -23.32 4.37 10.45
C ARG A 136 -23.07 4.98 9.07
N VAL A 137 -22.20 5.97 9.00
CA VAL A 137 -21.98 6.78 7.81
C VAL A 137 -20.72 6.36 7.09
N GLY A 138 -20.87 5.86 5.85
CA GLY A 138 -19.78 5.54 4.95
C GLY A 138 -19.50 6.70 3.99
N LEU A 139 -18.30 7.24 4.01
CA LEU A 139 -17.83 8.31 3.11
C LEU A 139 -16.73 7.78 2.19
N PRO A 140 -16.44 8.42 1.04
CA PRO A 140 -15.15 8.23 0.40
C PRO A 140 -14.02 8.57 1.37
N ALA A 141 -12.81 8.07 1.13
CA ALA A 141 -11.65 8.34 1.98
C ALA A 141 -11.13 9.79 1.88
N ILE A 142 -11.89 10.74 2.41
CA ILE A 142 -11.67 12.20 2.28
C ILE A 142 -11.53 12.92 3.63
N LEU A 143 -11.44 12.21 4.75
CA LEU A 143 -11.41 12.84 6.08
C LEU A 143 -9.99 13.26 6.46
N GLY A 144 -9.57 14.40 5.91
CA GLY A 144 -8.26 15.02 6.16
C GLY A 144 -7.13 14.33 5.40
N LEU A 145 -6.20 15.09 4.83
CA LEU A 145 -4.98 14.54 4.22
C LEU A 145 -3.82 14.58 5.22
N ARG A 146 -3.71 15.66 5.98
CA ARG A 146 -2.64 15.89 6.97
C ARG A 146 -3.14 15.75 8.41
N ALA A 147 -4.37 16.19 8.68
CA ALA A 147 -5.00 16.23 10.00
C ALA A 147 -6.04 15.11 10.18
N HIS A 148 -5.79 13.92 9.61
CA HIS A 148 -6.75 12.82 9.53
C HIS A 148 -7.42 12.44 10.85
N ALA A 149 -6.63 12.18 11.91
CA ALA A 149 -7.17 11.78 13.21
C ALA A 149 -8.10 12.86 13.80
N ALA A 150 -7.69 14.13 13.71
CA ALA A 150 -8.48 15.26 14.19
C ALA A 150 -9.76 15.45 13.35
N ALA A 151 -9.66 15.36 12.02
CA ALA A 151 -10.80 15.48 11.12
C ALA A 151 -11.85 14.38 11.35
N LEU A 152 -11.40 13.13 11.51
CA LEU A 152 -12.28 11.99 11.80
C LEU A 152 -12.97 12.15 13.17
N ALA A 153 -12.21 12.49 14.21
CA ALA A 153 -12.76 12.68 15.56
C ALA A 153 -13.75 13.85 15.63
N ASP A 154 -13.41 14.96 14.99
CA ASP A 154 -14.26 16.14 14.91
C ASP A 154 -15.58 15.85 14.18
N LEU A 155 -15.53 15.19 13.02
CA LEU A 155 -16.73 14.85 12.27
C LEU A 155 -17.65 13.90 13.05
N ARG A 156 -17.10 12.85 13.68
CA ARG A 156 -17.87 11.90 14.51
C ARG A 156 -18.59 12.61 15.65
N ARG A 157 -17.89 13.50 16.35
CA ARG A 157 -18.46 14.30 17.44
C ARG A 157 -19.58 15.22 16.95
N GLN A 158 -19.42 15.84 15.79
CA GLN A 158 -20.42 16.78 15.27
C GLN A 158 -21.71 16.10 14.76
N ILE A 159 -21.64 14.86 14.28
CA ILE A 159 -22.80 14.14 13.74
C ILE A 159 -23.42 13.13 14.73
N ASP A 160 -22.72 12.82 15.81
CA ASP A 160 -23.11 11.82 16.83
C ASP A 160 -23.47 10.45 16.24
N ALA A 161 -22.66 9.98 15.28
CA ALA A 161 -22.83 8.69 14.62
C ALA A 161 -21.47 8.08 14.25
N PRO A 162 -21.36 6.74 14.15
CA PRO A 162 -20.15 6.10 13.63
C PRO A 162 -19.87 6.56 12.20
N VAL A 163 -18.62 6.92 11.92
CA VAL A 163 -18.16 7.34 10.59
C VAL A 163 -17.06 6.41 10.13
N PHE A 164 -17.17 5.93 8.90
CA PHE A 164 -16.11 5.20 8.24
C PHE A 164 -15.82 5.71 6.82
N GLU A 165 -14.58 5.51 6.40
CA GLU A 165 -14.12 5.74 5.05
C GLU A 165 -14.15 4.44 4.24
N ILE A 166 -14.58 4.54 2.99
CA ILE A 166 -14.44 3.53 1.96
C ILE A 166 -13.30 4.01 1.04
N PRO A 167 -12.22 3.22 0.85
CA PRO A 167 -11.16 3.57 -0.08
C PRO A 167 -11.70 3.86 -1.47
N THR A 168 -11.12 4.86 -2.16
CA THR A 168 -11.46 5.21 -3.55
C THR A 168 -10.46 4.61 -4.54
N LEU A 169 -10.70 4.79 -5.84
CA LEU A 169 -9.71 4.43 -6.87
C LEU A 169 -8.43 5.28 -6.72
N PRO A 170 -7.30 4.85 -7.32
CA PRO A 170 -6.06 5.62 -7.26
C PRO A 170 -6.24 7.07 -7.72
N PRO A 171 -5.60 8.04 -7.05
CA PRO A 171 -4.66 7.88 -5.93
C PRO A 171 -5.34 7.56 -4.58
N SER A 172 -4.73 6.66 -3.81
CA SER A 172 -5.25 6.24 -2.50
C SER A 172 -4.89 7.24 -1.40
N VAL A 173 -5.87 8.01 -0.91
CA VAL A 173 -5.67 8.96 0.22
C VAL A 173 -5.14 8.25 1.48
N PRO A 174 -5.69 7.10 1.94
CA PRO A 174 -5.10 6.37 3.07
C PRO A 174 -3.66 5.93 2.81
N GLY A 175 -3.34 5.52 1.58
CA GLY A 175 -1.97 5.19 1.19
C GLY A 175 -1.03 6.40 1.25
N MET A 176 -1.48 7.56 0.79
CA MET A 176 -0.73 8.82 0.86
C MET A 176 -0.47 9.25 2.31
N ARG A 177 -1.47 9.11 3.20
CA ARG A 177 -1.30 9.36 4.65
C ARG A 177 -0.21 8.46 5.23
N LEU A 178 -0.26 7.15 4.95
CA LEU A 178 0.73 6.19 5.40
C LEU A 178 2.13 6.49 4.85
N TYR A 179 2.24 6.79 3.56
CA TYR A 179 3.50 7.20 2.92
C TYR A 179 4.10 8.44 3.60
N ALA A 180 3.30 9.49 3.81
CA ALA A 180 3.78 10.70 4.46
C ALA A 180 4.21 10.47 5.92
N ALA A 181 3.55 9.56 6.65
CA ALA A 181 3.97 9.15 7.98
C ALA A 181 5.31 8.38 7.96
N LEU A 182 5.46 7.41 7.05
CA LEU A 182 6.70 6.64 6.89
C LEU A 182 7.87 7.55 6.50
N HIS A 183 7.67 8.42 5.52
CA HIS A 183 8.70 9.34 5.06
C HIS A 183 9.18 10.29 6.18
N ARG A 184 8.24 10.88 6.94
CA ARG A 184 8.58 11.71 8.11
C ARG A 184 9.36 10.93 9.16
N ARG A 185 8.97 9.66 9.42
CA ARG A 185 9.68 8.80 10.38
C ARG A 185 11.10 8.50 9.93
N LEU A 186 11.29 8.18 8.65
CA LEU A 186 12.61 7.93 8.05
C LEU A 186 13.51 9.16 8.20
N GLN A 187 13.01 10.35 7.86
CA GLN A 187 13.74 11.61 8.03
C GLN A 187 14.10 11.86 9.50
N ALA A 188 13.16 11.64 10.42
CA ALA A 188 13.37 11.86 11.86
C ALA A 188 14.43 10.93 12.48
N VAL A 189 14.70 9.77 11.88
CA VAL A 189 15.78 8.85 12.33
C VAL A 189 17.04 8.96 11.50
N GLY A 190 17.15 9.98 10.64
CA GLY A 190 18.35 10.25 9.84
C GLY A 190 18.51 9.36 8.60
N VAL A 191 17.47 8.65 8.16
CA VAL A 191 17.52 7.95 6.87
C VAL A 191 17.51 8.97 5.73
N ARG A 192 18.47 8.82 4.82
CA ARG A 192 18.53 9.58 3.57
C ARG A 192 17.65 8.92 2.51
N VAL A 193 16.70 9.67 1.97
CA VAL A 193 15.83 9.24 0.87
C VAL A 193 16.18 10.08 -0.34
N GLU A 194 16.73 9.44 -1.37
CA GLU A 194 17.08 10.07 -2.64
C GLU A 194 15.98 9.74 -3.67
N LEU A 195 15.41 10.75 -4.30
CA LEU A 195 14.35 10.61 -5.30
C LEU A 195 14.90 10.89 -6.70
N ASN A 196 14.26 10.34 -7.73
CA ASN A 196 14.67 10.49 -9.14
C ASN A 196 16.11 10.01 -9.42
N MET A 197 16.49 8.92 -8.75
CA MET A 197 17.81 8.30 -8.85
C MET A 197 17.67 6.84 -9.30
N ALA A 198 17.32 6.64 -10.58
CA ALA A 198 17.18 5.30 -11.13
C ALA A 198 18.50 4.53 -11.02
N VAL A 199 18.45 3.28 -10.58
CA VAL A 199 19.63 2.40 -10.57
C VAL A 199 19.84 1.87 -11.99
N ILE A 200 21.04 2.07 -12.53
CA ILE A 200 21.40 1.76 -13.92
C ILE A 200 22.53 0.74 -14.04
N GLY A 201 23.12 0.35 -12.91
CA GLY A 201 24.20 -0.64 -12.89
C GLY A 201 24.61 -1.03 -11.48
N PHE A 202 25.51 -1.99 -11.41
CA PHE A 202 26.12 -2.45 -10.17
C PHE A 202 27.50 -3.06 -10.43
N HIS A 203 28.31 -3.13 -9.39
CA HIS A 203 29.59 -3.83 -9.41
C HIS A 203 29.58 -4.90 -8.32
N ALA A 204 29.91 -6.14 -8.71
CA ALA A 204 30.02 -7.27 -7.80
C ALA A 204 31.40 -7.92 -7.89
N GLU A 205 31.93 -8.33 -6.74
CA GLU A 205 33.23 -8.98 -6.60
C GLU A 205 33.16 -10.02 -5.47
N GLY A 206 33.74 -11.20 -5.69
CA GLY A 206 33.81 -12.25 -4.66
C GLY A 206 32.44 -12.69 -4.13
N GLY A 207 31.41 -12.76 -4.98
CA GLY A 207 30.05 -13.16 -4.57
C GLY A 207 29.31 -12.10 -3.73
N ARG A 208 29.72 -10.84 -3.79
CA ARG A 208 29.10 -9.71 -3.07
C ARG A 208 28.93 -8.51 -3.99
N VAL A 209 27.86 -7.75 -3.80
CA VAL A 209 27.70 -6.44 -4.45
C VAL A 209 28.54 -5.42 -3.67
N ALA A 210 29.44 -4.72 -4.36
CA ALA A 210 30.28 -3.68 -3.78
C ALA A 210 29.60 -2.31 -3.85
N CYS A 211 28.98 -1.99 -4.99
CA CYS A 211 28.19 -0.77 -5.17
C CYS A 211 27.09 -0.91 -6.22
N ILE A 212 26.10 -0.02 -6.12
CA ILE A 212 25.14 0.25 -7.20
C ILE A 212 25.48 1.58 -7.86
N GLU A 213 25.11 1.73 -9.13
CA GLU A 213 25.25 2.95 -9.90
C GLU A 213 23.87 3.52 -10.19
N THR A 214 23.67 4.81 -9.89
CA THR A 214 22.44 5.53 -10.27
C THR A 214 22.71 6.55 -11.36
N GLU A 215 21.66 6.93 -12.08
CA GLU A 215 21.71 8.09 -12.97
C GLU A 215 22.25 9.33 -12.23
N GLY A 216 23.06 10.10 -12.93
CA GLY A 216 23.62 11.36 -12.46
C GLY A 216 23.72 12.34 -13.62
N SER A 217 23.72 13.63 -13.33
CA SER A 217 23.62 14.68 -14.36
C SER A 217 24.82 14.75 -15.33
N ALA A 218 25.97 14.19 -14.95
CA ALA A 218 27.19 14.18 -15.77
C ALA A 218 27.82 12.79 -15.89
N ARG A 219 27.87 12.04 -14.79
CA ARG A 219 28.36 10.66 -14.74
C ARG A 219 27.51 9.84 -13.76
N PRO A 220 27.42 8.52 -13.93
CA PRO A 220 26.80 7.63 -12.95
C PRO A 220 27.36 7.86 -11.55
N LEU A 221 26.49 7.84 -10.55
CA LEU A 221 26.86 7.99 -9.13
C LEU A 221 26.95 6.62 -8.47
N ARG A 222 28.10 6.32 -7.86
CA ARG A 222 28.33 5.04 -7.15
C ARG A 222 27.93 5.13 -5.69
N HIS A 223 27.11 4.19 -5.25
CA HIS A 223 26.66 4.07 -3.86
C HIS A 223 27.20 2.77 -3.25
N TYR A 224 28.09 2.90 -2.28
CA TYR A 224 28.70 1.78 -1.57
C TYR A 224 27.93 1.47 -0.30
N ALA A 225 27.71 0.18 -0.03
CA ALA A 225 27.06 -0.27 1.20
C ALA A 225 27.55 -1.67 1.59
N ARG A 226 27.38 -2.01 2.88
CA ARG A 226 27.71 -3.35 3.40
C ARG A 226 26.69 -4.39 2.94
N GLY A 227 25.44 -3.95 2.73
CA GLY A 227 24.32 -4.78 2.30
C GLY A 227 23.30 -3.96 1.52
N PHE A 228 22.56 -4.65 0.65
CA PHE A 228 21.57 -4.06 -0.25
C PHE A 228 20.24 -4.80 -0.12
N ILE A 229 19.14 -4.06 0.02
CA ILE A 229 17.78 -4.61 -0.02
C ILE A 229 17.12 -4.12 -1.31
N ILE A 230 16.73 -5.04 -2.18
CA ILE A 230 16.03 -4.74 -3.42
C ILE A 230 14.51 -4.80 -3.19
N ALA A 231 13.87 -3.65 -3.39
CA ALA A 231 12.44 -3.42 -3.16
C ALA A 231 11.79 -2.73 -4.37
N THR A 232 12.24 -3.07 -5.58
CA THR A 232 11.82 -2.47 -6.86
C THR A 232 10.43 -2.93 -7.34
N GLY A 233 9.83 -3.89 -6.63
CA GLY A 233 8.52 -4.47 -6.97
C GLY A 233 8.59 -5.41 -8.17
N GLY A 234 7.50 -6.15 -8.42
CA GLY A 234 7.41 -7.08 -9.55
C GLY A 234 7.17 -6.38 -10.89
N LEU A 235 6.52 -7.08 -11.82
CA LEU A 235 6.21 -6.58 -13.16
C LEU A 235 5.49 -5.21 -13.17
N LEU A 236 4.51 -5.03 -12.28
CA LEU A 236 3.79 -3.75 -12.16
C LEU A 236 4.57 -2.65 -11.42
N GLY A 237 5.62 -3.03 -10.69
CA GLY A 237 6.47 -2.12 -9.92
C GLY A 237 7.70 -1.62 -10.69
N GLY A 238 8.06 -2.29 -11.80
CA GLY A 238 9.22 -1.96 -12.62
C GLY A 238 10.52 -2.66 -12.19
N GLY A 239 10.50 -3.53 -11.18
CA GLY A 239 11.65 -4.36 -10.82
C GLY A 239 11.81 -5.59 -11.72
N ILE A 240 10.77 -5.94 -12.47
CA ILE A 240 10.83 -6.95 -13.53
C ILE A 240 10.29 -6.31 -14.80
N ASP A 241 11.02 -6.46 -15.89
CA ASP A 241 10.60 -5.99 -17.21
C ASP A 241 10.53 -7.15 -18.20
N SER A 242 9.82 -6.93 -19.30
CA SER A 242 9.59 -7.93 -20.32
C SER A 242 9.46 -7.34 -21.71
N ASP A 243 9.79 -8.12 -22.74
CA ASP A 243 9.66 -7.69 -24.13
C ASP A 243 8.58 -8.46 -24.90
N HIS A 244 8.37 -8.04 -26.16
CA HIS A 244 7.39 -8.65 -27.05
C HIS A 244 7.70 -10.12 -27.39
N SER A 245 8.95 -10.56 -27.27
CA SER A 245 9.37 -11.95 -27.51
C SER A 245 9.00 -12.88 -26.35
N GLY A 246 8.70 -12.33 -25.18
CA GLY A 246 8.47 -13.12 -23.97
C GLY A 246 9.69 -13.24 -23.07
N ARG A 247 10.76 -12.50 -23.34
CA ARG A 247 11.89 -12.41 -22.42
C ARG A 247 11.45 -11.64 -21.17
N THR A 248 11.92 -12.06 -20.00
CA THR A 248 11.76 -11.37 -18.73
C THR A 248 13.11 -11.20 -18.05
N TRP A 249 13.33 -10.09 -17.34
CA TRP A 249 14.56 -9.85 -16.58
C TRP A 249 14.30 -8.95 -15.37
N GLU A 250 15.10 -9.13 -14.32
CA GLU A 250 15.13 -8.23 -13.17
C GLU A 250 15.98 -7.00 -13.53
N THR A 251 15.48 -5.81 -13.21
CA THR A 251 15.95 -4.57 -13.84
C THR A 251 17.23 -3.98 -13.24
N VAL A 252 17.67 -4.45 -12.07
CA VAL A 252 18.82 -3.84 -11.36
C VAL A 252 20.06 -4.71 -11.35
N LEU A 253 19.95 -5.95 -10.86
CA LEU A 253 21.06 -6.87 -10.65
C LEU A 253 21.02 -8.07 -11.60
N ASN A 254 20.03 -8.13 -12.49
CA ASN A 254 19.78 -9.26 -13.39
C ASN A 254 19.66 -10.58 -12.61
N LEU A 255 18.92 -10.53 -11.49
CA LEU A 255 18.68 -11.70 -10.64
C LEU A 255 17.90 -12.80 -11.39
N PRO A 256 18.13 -14.09 -11.04
CA PRO A 256 17.34 -15.19 -11.57
C PRO A 256 15.85 -15.00 -11.26
N LEU A 257 15.00 -15.32 -12.24
CA LEU A 257 13.55 -15.21 -12.11
C LEU A 257 12.88 -16.57 -12.35
N SER A 258 11.82 -16.87 -11.59
CA SER A 258 10.97 -18.03 -11.83
C SER A 258 9.90 -17.71 -12.88
N CYS A 259 10.24 -17.66 -14.17
CA CYS A 259 9.26 -17.45 -15.26
C CYS A 259 8.89 -18.76 -15.94
N PRO A 260 7.62 -18.95 -16.35
CA PRO A 260 7.33 -19.81 -17.49
C PRO A 260 8.14 -19.30 -18.70
N PRO A 261 8.90 -20.17 -19.40
CA PRO A 261 9.82 -19.74 -20.44
C PRO A 261 9.09 -19.12 -21.65
N GLU A 262 7.80 -19.40 -21.83
CA GLU A 262 7.02 -18.97 -22.98
C GLU A 262 5.94 -17.95 -22.61
N ARG A 263 5.86 -16.86 -23.38
CA ARG A 263 4.84 -15.81 -23.23
C ARG A 263 3.40 -16.34 -23.33
N SER A 264 3.18 -17.38 -24.12
CA SER A 264 1.88 -18.05 -24.27
C SER A 264 1.34 -18.61 -22.95
N GLN A 265 2.22 -18.85 -21.97
CA GLN A 265 1.88 -19.45 -20.67
C GLN A 265 1.66 -18.40 -19.57
N TRP A 266 1.86 -17.11 -19.86
CA TRP A 266 1.74 -16.04 -18.85
C TRP A 266 0.31 -15.80 -18.41
N PHE A 267 -0.63 -15.92 -19.33
CA PHE A 267 -2.03 -15.61 -19.11
C PHE A 267 -2.90 -16.81 -19.46
N ARG A 268 -3.85 -17.09 -18.57
CA ARG A 268 -4.93 -18.02 -18.86
C ARG A 268 -5.96 -17.38 -19.81
N PRO A 269 -6.75 -18.19 -20.54
CA PRO A 269 -7.73 -17.67 -21.50
C PRO A 269 -8.80 -16.77 -20.89
N ARG A 270 -9.16 -16.97 -19.62
CA ARG A 270 -10.17 -16.15 -18.93
C ARG A 270 -9.49 -14.96 -18.27
N PHE A 271 -9.99 -13.75 -18.55
CA PHE A 271 -9.49 -12.53 -17.91
C PHE A 271 -9.63 -12.53 -16.38
N LEU A 272 -10.70 -13.13 -15.85
CA LEU A 272 -10.90 -13.37 -14.42
C LEU A 272 -10.83 -14.87 -14.13
N ASP A 273 -9.71 -15.49 -14.48
CA ASP A 273 -9.50 -16.91 -14.18
C ASP A 273 -9.44 -17.13 -12.66
N PRO A 274 -10.20 -18.08 -12.09
CA PRO A 274 -10.20 -18.34 -10.65
C PRO A 274 -8.84 -18.81 -10.13
N GLU A 275 -7.98 -19.36 -10.99
CA GLU A 275 -6.62 -19.75 -10.64
C GLU A 275 -5.61 -18.60 -10.74
N GLY A 276 -6.03 -17.41 -11.18
CA GLY A 276 -5.15 -16.29 -11.45
C GLY A 276 -4.25 -16.53 -12.68
N HIS A 277 -3.44 -15.53 -13.02
CA HIS A 277 -2.53 -15.63 -14.16
C HIS A 277 -1.12 -15.99 -13.67
N PRO A 278 -0.46 -17.01 -14.27
CA PRO A 278 0.89 -17.44 -13.86
C PRO A 278 1.92 -16.32 -13.75
N ILE A 279 1.82 -15.29 -14.59
CA ILE A 279 2.71 -14.13 -14.56
C ILE A 279 2.71 -13.37 -13.23
N PHE A 280 1.66 -13.46 -12.41
CA PHE A 280 1.62 -12.76 -11.12
C PHE A 280 2.35 -13.50 -10.00
N ARG A 281 2.73 -14.77 -10.22
CA ARG A 281 3.61 -15.56 -9.32
C ARG A 281 5.07 -15.50 -9.73
N HIS A 282 5.36 -14.73 -10.78
CA HIS A 282 6.69 -14.56 -11.32
C HIS A 282 7.48 -13.56 -10.48
N GLY A 283 8.73 -13.92 -10.17
CA GLY A 283 9.61 -13.06 -9.41
C GLY A 283 10.96 -13.70 -9.15
N VAL A 284 11.70 -13.10 -8.24
CA VAL A 284 13.00 -13.56 -7.75
C VAL A 284 12.78 -14.65 -6.68
N PRO A 285 13.24 -15.88 -6.88
CA PRO A 285 13.27 -16.89 -5.83
C PRO A 285 14.20 -16.45 -4.70
N VAL A 286 13.78 -16.66 -3.45
CA VAL A 286 14.59 -16.33 -2.27
C VAL A 286 14.68 -17.50 -1.30
N ASN A 287 15.78 -17.58 -0.56
CA ASN A 287 15.91 -18.50 0.56
C ASN A 287 15.15 -18.01 1.81
N ARG A 288 15.19 -18.78 2.90
CA ARG A 288 14.56 -18.43 4.20
C ARG A 288 15.04 -17.10 4.81
N ASN A 289 16.22 -16.63 4.41
CA ASN A 289 16.79 -15.37 4.87
C ASN A 289 16.45 -14.20 3.95
N MET A 290 15.54 -14.38 2.97
CA MET A 290 15.17 -13.40 1.95
C MET A 290 16.29 -13.05 0.95
N GLN A 291 17.30 -13.90 0.78
CA GLN A 291 18.36 -13.68 -0.20
C GLN A 291 17.98 -14.30 -1.55
N PRO A 292 18.16 -13.60 -2.69
CA PRO A 292 17.99 -14.17 -4.02
C PRO A 292 18.82 -15.43 -4.22
N VAL A 293 18.24 -16.46 -4.84
CA VAL A 293 18.93 -17.75 -5.10
C VAL A 293 19.04 -18.08 -6.59
N ASN A 294 20.10 -18.81 -6.93
CA ASN A 294 20.30 -19.41 -8.25
C ASN A 294 19.47 -20.70 -8.41
N GLU A 295 19.60 -21.36 -9.56
CA GLU A 295 18.90 -22.63 -9.86
C GLU A 295 19.25 -23.77 -8.89
N ALA A 296 20.44 -23.75 -8.28
CA ALA A 296 20.85 -24.71 -7.26
C ALA A 296 20.30 -24.38 -5.86
N GLY A 297 19.59 -23.26 -5.70
CA GLY A 297 19.09 -22.78 -4.40
C GLY A 297 20.14 -22.07 -3.55
N GLU A 298 21.30 -21.76 -4.11
CA GLU A 298 22.39 -21.06 -3.42
C GLU A 298 22.25 -19.53 -3.58
N PRO A 299 22.60 -18.72 -2.56
CA PRO A 299 22.54 -17.27 -2.68
C PRO A 299 23.37 -16.74 -3.85
N VAL A 300 22.78 -15.88 -4.69
CA VAL A 300 23.49 -15.23 -5.81
C VAL A 300 24.55 -14.26 -5.28
N TYR A 301 24.19 -13.49 -4.25
CA TYR A 301 25.09 -12.58 -3.56
C TYR A 301 24.90 -12.69 -2.05
N ALA A 302 26.00 -12.74 -1.29
CA ALA A 302 25.93 -12.92 0.15
C ALA A 302 25.34 -11.72 0.91
N ASN A 303 25.31 -10.52 0.30
CA ASN A 303 24.89 -9.26 0.92
C ASN A 303 23.71 -8.58 0.21
N VAL A 304 22.89 -9.35 -0.50
CA VAL A 304 21.67 -8.86 -1.15
C VAL A 304 20.45 -9.60 -0.61
N TRP A 305 19.39 -8.84 -0.33
CA TRP A 305 18.08 -9.34 0.08
C TRP A 305 16.99 -8.78 -0.83
N ALA A 306 15.93 -9.53 -1.09
CA ALA A 306 14.81 -9.10 -1.92
C ALA A 306 13.49 -9.12 -1.14
N VAL A 307 12.60 -8.17 -1.42
CA VAL A 307 11.35 -7.98 -0.67
C VAL A 307 10.17 -7.59 -1.56
N GLY A 308 8.97 -7.70 -1.00
CA GLY A 308 7.73 -7.23 -1.60
C GLY A 308 7.32 -8.01 -2.83
N SER A 309 6.72 -7.32 -3.80
CA SER A 309 6.17 -7.95 -5.01
C SER A 309 7.25 -8.39 -6.02
N LEU A 310 8.53 -8.18 -5.72
CA LEU A 310 9.63 -8.73 -6.51
C LEU A 310 9.77 -10.25 -6.30
N LEU A 311 9.30 -10.78 -5.18
CA LEU A 311 9.50 -12.18 -4.81
C LEU A 311 8.65 -13.13 -5.67
N ALA A 312 9.22 -14.29 -5.97
CA ALA A 312 8.53 -15.38 -6.65
C ALA A 312 7.44 -16.05 -5.80
N TYR A 313 6.59 -16.81 -6.49
CA TYR A 313 5.64 -17.80 -5.98
C TYR A 313 4.41 -17.31 -5.22
N ALA A 314 4.36 -16.03 -4.84
CA ALA A 314 3.17 -15.37 -4.30
C ALA A 314 2.36 -14.69 -5.42
N ASP A 315 1.02 -14.77 -5.35
CA ASP A 315 0.12 -13.96 -6.18
C ASP A 315 -0.58 -12.92 -5.30
N PRO A 316 0.06 -11.77 -5.01
CA PRO A 316 -0.47 -10.83 -4.02
C PRO A 316 -1.76 -10.13 -4.47
N VAL A 317 -2.07 -10.15 -5.77
CA VAL A 317 -3.32 -9.61 -6.32
C VAL A 317 -4.47 -10.55 -6.00
N ARG A 318 -4.30 -11.85 -6.27
CA ARG A 318 -5.31 -12.89 -5.98
C ARG A 318 -5.47 -13.12 -4.49
N GLU A 319 -4.35 -13.24 -3.77
CA GLU A 319 -4.31 -13.43 -2.31
C GLU A 319 -4.80 -12.19 -1.54
N ARG A 320 -4.86 -11.02 -2.20
CA ARG A 320 -5.20 -9.72 -1.59
C ARG A 320 -4.21 -9.34 -0.49
N SER A 321 -2.95 -9.75 -0.66
CA SER A 321 -1.90 -9.69 0.36
C SER A 321 -0.84 -8.61 0.08
N LEU A 322 -0.90 -7.87 -1.04
CA LEU A 322 0.09 -6.87 -1.50
C LEU A 322 0.88 -6.15 -0.39
N GLN A 323 0.21 -5.34 0.44
CA GLN A 323 0.89 -4.55 1.47
C GLN A 323 1.36 -5.39 2.65
N GLY A 324 0.64 -6.48 2.97
CA GLY A 324 1.06 -7.43 3.99
C GLY A 324 2.34 -8.18 3.60
N LEU A 325 2.44 -8.60 2.33
CA LEU A 325 3.63 -9.20 1.75
C LEU A 325 4.81 -8.22 1.82
N ALA A 326 4.61 -6.96 1.38
CA ALA A 326 5.64 -5.93 1.43
C ALA A 326 6.18 -5.71 2.85
N ILE A 327 5.30 -5.52 3.84
CA ILE A 327 5.72 -5.29 5.23
C ILE A 327 6.38 -6.54 5.83
N GLY A 328 5.77 -7.71 5.65
CA GLY A 328 6.27 -8.96 6.24
C GLY A 328 7.67 -9.32 5.73
N THR A 329 7.86 -9.26 4.42
CA THR A 329 9.14 -9.59 3.77
C THR A 329 10.20 -8.52 4.07
N ALA A 330 9.82 -7.24 4.13
CA ALA A 330 10.74 -6.18 4.52
C ALA A 330 11.29 -6.35 5.94
N VAL A 331 10.45 -6.76 6.90
CA VAL A 331 10.91 -7.04 8.28
C VAL A 331 11.88 -8.22 8.29
N ALA A 332 11.52 -9.32 7.63
CA ALA A 332 12.36 -10.52 7.58
C ALA A 332 13.74 -10.24 6.93
N ALA A 333 13.75 -9.53 5.79
CA ALA A 333 14.99 -9.15 5.10
C ALA A 333 15.84 -8.17 5.92
N ALA A 334 15.21 -7.18 6.58
CA ALA A 334 15.93 -6.23 7.41
C ALA A 334 16.60 -6.92 8.60
N GLU A 335 15.94 -7.86 9.26
CA GLU A 335 16.52 -8.62 10.37
C GLU A 335 17.69 -9.49 9.90
N ALA A 336 17.53 -10.22 8.80
CA ALA A 336 18.61 -11.00 8.20
C ALA A 336 19.80 -10.12 7.76
N ALA A 337 19.52 -8.93 7.21
CA ALA A 337 20.55 -7.98 6.80
C ALA A 337 21.32 -7.41 7.98
N ILE A 338 20.65 -7.08 9.09
CA ILE A 338 21.28 -6.58 10.31
C ILE A 338 22.18 -7.65 10.93
N GLU A 339 21.72 -8.90 10.97
CA GLU A 339 22.51 -10.03 11.48
C GLU A 339 23.76 -10.27 10.62
N ALA A 340 23.60 -10.36 9.29
CA ALA A 340 24.70 -10.63 8.37
C ALA A 340 25.71 -9.47 8.26
N CYS A 341 25.23 -8.23 8.34
CA CYS A 341 26.09 -7.05 8.31
C CYS A 341 26.66 -6.72 9.70
N GLY A 342 26.15 -7.27 10.79
CA GLY A 342 26.54 -6.90 12.16
C GLY A 342 26.08 -5.49 12.55
N ALA A 343 25.62 -5.33 13.79
CA ALA A 343 25.27 -4.04 14.38
C ALA A 343 26.55 -3.21 14.63
N GLY A 344 27.05 -2.50 13.61
CA GLY A 344 28.31 -1.77 13.71
C GLY A 344 28.34 -0.54 12.80
N THR A 345 28.57 0.60 13.47
CA THR A 345 28.90 1.98 13.07
C THR A 345 28.89 2.31 11.56
N PRO A 346 28.21 3.39 11.13
CA PRO A 346 28.15 3.78 9.72
C PRO A 346 29.56 3.92 9.15
N ALA A 347 29.77 3.34 7.96
CA ALA A 347 31.04 3.40 7.25
C ALA A 347 31.47 4.87 7.10
N SER A 348 32.59 5.24 7.74
CA SER A 348 33.24 6.52 7.50
C SER A 348 33.58 6.62 6.03
N ARG A 349 33.17 7.71 5.37
CA ARG A 349 33.61 8.05 4.02
C ARG A 349 35.12 7.92 3.95
N ARG A 350 35.65 7.12 3.01
CA ARG A 350 37.06 7.25 2.63
C ARG A 350 37.24 8.62 1.97
N PRO A 351 38.37 9.30 2.20
CA PRO A 351 38.63 10.59 1.57
C PRO A 351 38.73 10.39 0.07
N GLU A 352 38.18 11.35 -0.67
CA GLU A 352 38.36 11.48 -2.12
C GLU A 352 39.87 11.42 -2.42
N GLY A 353 40.25 10.50 -3.30
CA GLY A 353 41.62 10.37 -3.77
C GLY A 353 42.06 11.68 -4.40
N ARG A 354 43.24 12.16 -4.01
CA ARG A 354 43.95 13.20 -4.75
C ARG A 354 44.31 12.63 -6.11
N ASP A 355 43.98 13.39 -7.14
CA ASP A 355 44.63 13.27 -8.45
C ASP A 355 46.14 13.44 -8.23
N GLU A 356 46.91 12.42 -8.59
CA GLU A 356 48.35 12.54 -8.81
C GLU A 356 48.56 12.67 -10.32
N ASP A 357 48.68 13.93 -10.76
CA ASP A 357 49.47 14.28 -11.95
C ASP A 357 50.96 14.24 -11.54
N GLU A 358 51.70 13.26 -12.07
CA GLU A 358 53.08 13.40 -12.57
C GLU A 358 53.49 12.22 -13.45
#